data_AF-A0A512U649-F1
#
_entry.id   AF-A0A512U649-F1
#
_cell.length_a   1.000
_cell.length_b   1.000
_cell.length_c   1.000
_cell.angle_alpha   90.00
_cell.angle_beta   90.00
_cell.angle_gamma   90.00
#
_symmetry.space_group_name_H-M   'P 1'
#
loop_
_entity.id
_entity.type
_entity.pdbx_description
1 polymer ?
#
loop_
_entity_poly.entity_id
_entity_poly.type
_entity_poly.pdbx_seq_one_letter_code
_entity_poly.pdbx_strand_id
1 'polypeptide(L)'
;MVIRRHGHYFKTFDVKPCLYYLNGNFPKSGSPQVNLISYPILRHVHQGRVQQDMSPGAAETLKLQSMITNREAPSLIFQHISSNAGLKVSSELVETYLFSLLSSDNLNAVVSLVHILFSSDSKHYKLSNQFWSLITSKAGSLAHHGAASLVYHEIINPFINFFDRDEISEENEEIPFLISPSSIENLAIVFAHNGNHVAIEGLRQYFKRFYSNFGHRDVYHTLYITKVESLANAGLFLKALDTFISLAIKYRGNLRDRDPKDSSHSLKYASYTNYRKRWVNISRNTYIEDNGILDAGNSEKSFRPIVKFNDYTIESGPYWAIFDGFLDVTELPTFRRLLCDQIQELASRSGSVVDLLLAFIAKNHHSMSKFVIVCLCDLGYCLEAIAVANKVPSLFPKLRADNYISAYEFCCIFKALGREFEARNFQRNQEYHSMLIESYKFYESLDLNDAMPSTCFRSFMNCYFLSPLANMDEMTRLSKSWRTSGQKPITINQDVYTRALSLGLHSSELQEFVSCK
;
A
#
# COMPACT_ATOMS: atom_id res chain seq x y z
N MET A 1 -33.49 20.90 -18.13
CA MET A 1 -34.00 22.27 -18.38
C MET A 1 -35.08 22.57 -17.35
N VAL A 2 -34.80 23.59 -16.53
CA VAL A 2 -35.62 24.41 -15.58
C VAL A 2 -34.76 24.59 -14.33
N ILE A 3 -34.00 25.68 -14.34
CA ILE A 3 -33.16 26.15 -13.24
C ILE A 3 -34.07 26.97 -12.33
N ARG A 4 -34.29 26.52 -11.09
CA ARG A 4 -34.88 27.37 -10.02
C ARG A 4 -33.75 27.99 -9.20
N ARG A 5 -33.43 29.25 -9.51
CA ARG A 5 -32.61 30.14 -8.68
C ARG A 5 -33.33 30.38 -7.36
N HIS A 6 -32.73 29.98 -6.23
CA HIS A 6 -33.09 30.53 -4.93
C HIS A 6 -32.25 31.78 -4.71
N GLY A 7 -32.94 32.93 -4.60
CA GLY A 7 -32.33 34.21 -4.27
C GLY A 7 -31.85 34.21 -2.83
N HIS A 8 -30.54 34.37 -2.64
CA HIS A 8 -30.02 34.86 -1.37
C HIS A 8 -30.34 36.35 -1.28
N TYR A 9 -31.22 36.68 -0.33
CA TYR A 9 -31.39 38.05 0.14
C TYR A 9 -30.03 38.56 0.65
N PHE A 10 -29.46 39.55 -0.03
CA PHE A 10 -28.46 40.41 0.57
C PHE A 10 -29.10 41.06 1.79
N LYS A 11 -28.69 40.65 3.01
CA LYS A 11 -28.88 41.52 4.18
C LYS A 11 -28.10 42.79 3.88
N THR A 12 -28.83 43.86 3.60
CA THR A 12 -28.32 45.22 3.52
C THR A 12 -27.41 45.47 4.72
N PHE A 13 -26.17 45.86 4.42
CA PHE A 13 -25.19 46.34 5.38
C PHE A 13 -25.84 47.42 6.24
N ASP A 14 -26.18 47.09 7.49
CA ASP A 14 -26.72 48.07 8.42
C ASP A 14 -25.56 48.97 8.86
N VAL A 15 -25.61 50.24 8.45
CA VAL A 15 -24.58 51.26 8.72
C VAL A 15 -24.71 51.80 10.16
N LYS A 16 -25.79 51.47 10.89
CA LYS A 16 -26.04 51.97 12.25
C LYS A 16 -24.95 51.60 13.27
N PRO A 17 -24.32 50.41 13.26
CA PRO A 17 -23.22 50.11 14.17
C PRO A 17 -21.98 50.97 13.88
N CYS A 18 -21.69 51.28 12.62
CA CYS A 18 -20.54 52.13 12.24
C CYS A 18 -20.71 53.60 12.66
N LEU A 19 -21.95 54.10 12.68
CA LEU A 19 -22.24 55.47 13.11
C LEU A 19 -22.15 55.67 14.64
N TYR A 20 -22.30 54.60 15.43
CA TYR A 20 -22.08 54.66 16.88
C TYR A 20 -20.60 54.85 17.26
N TYR A 21 -19.67 54.34 16.46
CA TYR A 21 -18.22 54.45 16.71
C TYR A 21 -17.61 55.81 16.38
N LEU A 22 -18.26 56.61 15.53
CA LEU A 22 -17.80 57.97 15.20
C LEU A 22 -18.16 59.01 16.27
N ASN A 23 -19.08 58.69 17.19
CA ASN A 23 -19.58 59.58 18.24
C ASN A 23 -19.05 59.27 19.65
N GLY A 24 -18.03 58.41 19.81
CA GLY A 24 -17.29 58.26 21.06
C GLY A 24 -18.01 57.53 22.21
N ASN A 25 -19.16 56.89 21.96
CA ASN A 25 -19.86 56.09 22.97
C ASN A 25 -19.62 54.59 22.74
N PHE A 26 -18.66 54.02 23.46
CA PHE A 26 -18.45 52.57 23.50
C PHE A 26 -19.47 51.90 24.43
N PRO A 27 -20.21 50.86 23.99
CA PRO A 27 -20.97 50.03 24.91
C PRO A 27 -20.00 49.21 25.76
N LYS A 28 -20.19 49.23 27.09
CA LYS A 28 -19.33 48.58 28.09
C LYS A 28 -19.29 47.04 28.04
N SER A 29 -19.82 46.38 27.00
CA SER A 29 -19.81 44.92 26.89
C SER A 29 -20.11 44.42 25.47
N GLY A 30 -19.42 44.96 24.45
CA GLY A 30 -19.47 44.42 23.09
C GLY A 30 -18.68 43.11 22.98
N SER A 31 -19.19 42.13 22.22
CA SER A 31 -18.52 40.85 22.01
C SER A 31 -17.13 41.04 21.36
N PRO A 32 -16.10 40.27 21.78
CA PRO A 32 -14.71 40.44 21.32
C PRO A 32 -14.54 40.35 19.80
N GLN A 33 -15.47 39.69 19.09
CA GLN A 33 -15.49 39.60 17.63
C GLN A 33 -15.76 40.95 16.92
N VAL A 34 -16.52 41.87 17.53
CA VAL A 34 -16.86 43.18 16.91
C VAL A 34 -15.68 44.16 17.00
N ASN A 35 -14.84 44.03 18.03
CA ASN A 35 -13.64 44.85 18.21
C ASN A 35 -12.50 44.47 17.26
N LEU A 36 -12.37 43.19 16.89
CA LEU A 36 -11.32 42.69 15.99
C LEU A 36 -11.50 43.18 14.53
N ILE A 37 -12.74 43.25 14.04
CA ILE A 37 -13.04 43.68 12.67
C ILE A 37 -12.81 45.20 12.48
N SER A 38 -12.99 45.99 13.55
CA SER A 38 -12.97 47.45 13.51
C SER A 38 -11.60 48.06 13.83
N TYR A 39 -10.67 47.27 14.38
CA TYR A 39 -9.36 47.72 14.88
C TYR A 39 -8.45 48.40 13.82
N PRO A 40 -8.36 47.91 12.57
CA PRO A 40 -7.56 48.56 11.52
C PRO A 40 -8.09 49.94 11.11
N ILE A 41 -9.35 50.24 11.43
CA ILE A 41 -10.06 51.47 11.02
C ILE A 41 -9.98 52.54 12.13
N LEU A 42 -9.53 52.18 13.34
CA LEU A 42 -9.41 53.10 14.48
C LEU A 42 -8.21 54.06 14.32
N ARG A 43 -8.38 55.33 14.70
CA ARG A 43 -7.26 56.28 14.84
C ARG A 43 -6.26 55.75 15.88
N HIS A 44 -4.95 55.98 15.66
CA HIS A 44 -3.84 55.50 16.51
C HIS A 44 -4.05 55.68 18.03
N VAL A 45 -4.67 56.77 18.47
CA VAL A 45 -4.93 57.07 19.88
C VAL A 45 -5.94 56.10 20.52
N HIS A 46 -6.89 55.57 19.75
CA HIS A 46 -7.88 54.61 20.22
C HIS A 46 -7.39 53.16 20.15
N GLN A 47 -6.46 52.86 19.25
CA GLN A 47 -5.80 51.55 19.16
C GLN A 47 -5.00 51.23 20.43
N GLY A 48 -4.34 52.23 21.03
CA GLY A 48 -3.57 52.07 22.26
C GLY A 48 -4.43 51.83 23.50
N ARG A 49 -5.62 52.45 23.61
CA ARG A 49 -6.56 52.19 24.72
C ARG A 49 -7.21 50.82 24.60
N VAL A 50 -7.60 50.42 23.39
CA VAL A 50 -8.19 49.09 23.16
C VAL A 50 -7.15 47.99 23.47
N GLN A 51 -5.86 48.19 23.16
CA GLN A 51 -4.78 47.25 23.53
C GLN A 51 -4.59 47.09 25.04
N GLN A 52 -4.80 48.14 25.83
CA GLN A 52 -4.67 48.09 27.29
C GLN A 52 -5.82 47.34 27.97
N ASP A 53 -7.00 47.30 27.35
CA ASP A 53 -8.19 46.61 27.89
C ASP A 53 -8.39 45.19 27.30
N MET A 54 -7.53 44.76 26.35
CA MET A 54 -7.63 43.45 25.70
C MET A 54 -6.96 42.34 26.50
N SER A 55 -7.50 41.12 26.40
CA SER A 55 -6.80 39.94 26.90
C SER A 55 -5.47 39.75 26.15
N PRO A 56 -4.42 39.19 26.79
CA PRO A 56 -3.14 38.95 26.14
C PRO A 56 -3.27 38.20 24.80
N GLY A 57 -4.15 37.20 24.73
CA GLY A 57 -4.44 36.46 23.49
C GLY A 57 -5.04 37.31 22.37
N ALA A 58 -5.91 38.28 22.70
CA ALA A 58 -6.51 39.17 21.72
C ALA A 58 -5.48 40.17 21.16
N ALA A 59 -4.58 40.69 22.00
CA ALA A 59 -3.47 41.53 21.56
C ALA A 59 -2.52 40.78 20.62
N GLU A 60 -2.10 39.56 20.99
CA GLU A 60 -1.21 38.75 20.14
C GLU A 60 -1.89 38.28 18.84
N THR A 61 -3.22 38.11 18.85
CA THR A 61 -4.02 37.84 17.65
C THR A 61 -4.01 39.00 16.66
N LEU A 62 -4.19 40.24 17.14
CA LEU A 62 -4.12 41.43 16.29
C LEU A 62 -2.73 41.61 15.70
N LYS A 63 -1.69 41.35 16.50
CA LYS A 63 -0.31 41.37 16.02
C LYS A 63 -0.10 40.32 14.93
N LEU A 64 -0.54 39.07 15.13
CA LEU A 64 -0.48 38.03 14.10
C LEU A 64 -1.20 38.44 12.81
N GLN A 65 -2.40 39.03 12.92
CA GLN A 65 -3.15 39.52 11.77
C GLN A 65 -2.36 40.59 10.98
N SER A 66 -1.69 41.50 11.68
CA SER A 66 -0.85 42.52 11.05
C SER A 66 0.36 41.90 10.34
N MET A 67 1.04 40.92 10.96
CA MET A 67 2.21 40.25 10.37
C MET A 67 1.83 39.48 9.09
N ILE A 68 0.69 38.76 9.11
CA ILE A 68 0.18 38.04 7.94
C ILE A 68 -0.21 39.02 6.83
N THR A 69 -0.92 40.11 7.16
CA THR A 69 -1.37 41.11 6.19
C THR A 69 -0.18 41.84 5.53
N ASN A 70 0.82 42.18 6.34
CA ASN A 70 2.05 42.85 5.89
C ASN A 70 3.05 41.91 5.21
N ARG A 71 2.73 40.60 5.13
CA ARG A 71 3.60 39.56 4.55
C ARG A 71 5.01 39.57 5.16
N GLU A 72 5.07 39.64 6.48
CA GLU A 72 6.35 39.52 7.20
C GLU A 72 7.03 38.17 6.94
N ALA A 73 8.33 38.09 7.25
CA ALA A 73 9.11 36.89 7.02
C ALA A 73 8.47 35.67 7.73
N PRO A 74 8.32 34.50 7.05
CA PRO A 74 7.69 33.32 7.65
C PRO A 74 8.33 32.89 8.98
N SER A 75 9.64 33.02 9.13
CA SER A 75 10.33 32.71 10.39
C SER A 75 9.83 33.54 11.57
N LEU A 76 9.52 34.83 11.36
CA LEU A 76 9.00 35.72 12.39
C LEU A 76 7.55 35.35 12.76
N ILE A 77 6.72 35.04 11.76
CA ILE A 77 5.34 34.62 11.99
C ILE A 77 5.32 33.28 12.75
N PHE A 78 6.16 32.34 12.36
CA PHE A 78 6.32 31.07 13.08
C PHE A 78 6.74 31.28 14.54
N GLN A 79 7.79 32.09 14.76
CA GLN A 79 8.28 32.39 16.10
C GLN A 79 7.18 33.04 16.96
N HIS A 80 6.45 34.00 16.41
CA HIS A 80 5.35 34.67 17.09
C HIS A 80 4.25 33.69 17.52
N ILE A 81 3.80 32.80 16.63
CA ILE A 81 2.78 31.80 16.98
C ILE A 81 3.33 30.84 18.03
N SER A 82 4.55 30.32 17.84
CA SER A 82 5.14 29.32 18.74
C SER A 82 5.34 29.85 20.17
N SER A 83 5.77 31.11 20.31
CA SER A 83 6.04 31.73 21.62
C SER A 83 4.76 32.12 22.36
N ASN A 84 3.65 32.30 21.64
CA ASN A 84 2.38 32.76 22.20
C ASN A 84 1.27 31.69 22.16
N ALA A 85 1.60 30.43 21.85
CA ALA A 85 0.61 29.36 21.71
C ALA A 85 -0.26 29.18 22.97
N GLY A 86 0.31 29.34 24.17
CA GLY A 86 -0.42 29.27 25.44
C GLY A 86 -1.40 30.42 25.70
N LEU A 87 -1.32 31.52 24.93
CA LEU A 87 -2.19 32.70 25.09
C LEU A 87 -3.49 32.61 24.29
N LYS A 88 -3.78 31.48 23.63
CA LYS A 88 -5.00 31.27 22.81
C LYS A 88 -5.13 32.29 21.68
N VAL A 89 -4.07 32.45 20.90
CA VAL A 89 -4.09 33.22 19.65
C VAL A 89 -5.15 32.65 18.71
N SER A 90 -5.78 33.47 17.86
CA SER A 90 -6.85 33.03 16.95
C SER A 90 -6.46 31.80 16.13
N SER A 91 -7.22 30.71 16.29
CA SER A 91 -7.00 29.44 15.60
C SER A 91 -7.15 29.59 14.08
N GLU A 92 -8.09 30.41 13.61
CA GLU A 92 -8.33 30.66 12.19
C GLU A 92 -7.14 31.34 11.49
N LEU A 93 -6.47 32.29 12.17
CA LEU A 93 -5.29 32.96 11.63
C LEU A 93 -4.07 32.03 11.64
N VAL A 94 -3.93 31.23 12.71
CA VAL A 94 -2.88 30.21 12.79
C VAL A 94 -3.05 29.17 11.68
N GLU A 95 -4.29 28.72 11.42
CA GLU A 95 -4.59 27.79 10.34
C GLU A 95 -4.34 28.41 8.96
N THR A 96 -4.66 29.68 8.76
CA THR A 96 -4.32 30.42 7.53
C THR A 96 -2.81 30.42 7.29
N TYR A 97 -2.01 30.62 8.34
CA TYR A 97 -0.57 30.54 8.24
C TYR A 97 -0.08 29.11 7.95
N LEU A 98 -0.65 28.09 8.59
CA LEU A 98 -0.36 26.69 8.30
C LEU A 98 -0.65 26.34 6.82
N PHE A 99 -1.74 26.85 6.24
CA PHE A 99 -2.00 26.70 4.80
C PHE A 99 -0.94 27.36 3.92
N SER A 100 -0.39 28.51 4.34
CA SER A 100 0.70 29.15 3.62
C SER A 100 1.98 28.29 3.64
N LEU A 101 2.30 27.66 4.77
CA LEU A 101 3.43 26.75 4.90
C LEU A 101 3.23 25.48 4.06
N LEU A 102 2.03 24.90 4.07
CA LEU A 102 1.67 23.77 3.21
C LEU A 102 1.80 24.11 1.73
N SER A 103 1.37 25.31 1.33
CA SER A 103 1.48 25.79 -0.05
C SER A 103 2.95 25.98 -0.48
N SER A 104 3.84 26.19 0.48
CA SER A 104 5.29 26.35 0.29
C SER A 104 6.05 25.02 0.42
N ASP A 105 5.35 23.89 0.56
CA ASP A 105 5.92 22.56 0.82
C ASP A 105 6.82 22.46 2.06
N ASN A 106 6.71 23.40 3.00
CA ASN A 106 7.49 23.39 4.24
C ASN A 106 6.81 22.52 5.31
N LEU A 107 6.78 21.20 5.06
CA LEU A 107 6.10 20.23 5.92
C LEU A 107 6.72 20.10 7.30
N ASN A 108 8.04 20.29 7.45
CA ASN A 108 8.69 20.29 8.77
C ASN A 108 8.16 21.40 9.66
N ALA A 109 8.04 22.63 9.15
CA ALA A 109 7.48 23.73 9.91
C ALA A 109 6.01 23.48 10.28
N VAL A 110 5.22 22.93 9.35
CA VAL A 110 3.83 22.54 9.63
C VAL A 110 3.76 21.55 10.78
N VAL A 111 4.53 20.46 10.71
CA VAL A 111 4.54 19.41 11.73
C VAL A 111 4.96 19.95 13.09
N SER A 112 6.06 20.71 13.15
CA SER A 112 6.53 21.31 14.40
C SER A 112 5.50 22.26 15.01
N LEU A 113 4.87 23.10 14.19
CA LEU A 113 3.89 24.06 14.68
C LEU A 113 2.63 23.37 15.20
N VAL A 114 2.12 22.35 14.49
CA VAL A 114 0.97 21.57 14.96
C VAL A 114 1.26 20.92 16.32
N HIS A 115 2.44 20.30 16.51
CA HIS A 115 2.81 19.73 17.79
C HIS A 115 2.86 20.77 18.92
N ILE A 116 3.41 21.97 18.66
CA ILE A 116 3.45 23.07 19.64
C ILE A 116 2.03 23.51 20.03
N LEU A 117 1.14 23.68 19.04
CA LEU A 117 -0.24 24.11 19.25
C LEU A 117 -1.04 23.07 20.06
N PHE A 118 -0.93 21.80 19.69
CA PHE A 118 -1.68 20.71 20.34
C PHE A 118 -1.18 20.44 21.76
N SER A 119 0.13 20.57 21.99
CA SER A 119 0.72 20.49 23.34
C SER A 119 0.29 21.66 24.24
N SER A 120 -0.06 22.80 23.64
CA SER A 120 -0.51 23.98 24.38
C SER A 120 -2.00 23.92 24.75
N ASP A 121 -2.88 23.77 23.74
CA ASP A 121 -4.34 23.64 23.95
C ASP A 121 -5.00 23.02 22.70
N SER A 122 -5.08 21.68 22.66
CA SER A 122 -5.70 20.93 21.55
C SER A 122 -7.20 21.23 21.35
N LYS A 123 -7.91 21.69 22.40
CA LYS A 123 -9.33 22.04 22.30
C LYS A 123 -9.55 23.37 21.60
N HIS A 124 -8.63 24.32 21.78
CA HIS A 124 -8.67 25.63 21.14
C HIS A 124 -8.19 25.55 19.69
N TYR A 125 -7.06 24.89 19.42
CA TYR A 125 -6.45 24.82 18.09
C TYR A 125 -6.99 23.66 17.24
N LYS A 126 -8.31 23.55 17.11
CA LYS A 126 -8.91 22.54 16.23
C LYS A 126 -8.65 22.90 14.76
N LEU A 127 -7.99 21.99 14.05
CA LEU A 127 -7.69 22.14 12.62
C LEU A 127 -8.84 21.59 11.77
N SER A 128 -9.08 22.23 10.62
CA SER A 128 -10.15 21.88 9.70
C SER A 128 -9.88 20.57 8.96
N ASN A 129 -10.95 19.97 8.42
CA ASN A 129 -10.85 18.79 7.56
C ASN A 129 -10.06 19.08 6.28
N GLN A 130 -10.10 20.32 5.79
CA GLN A 130 -9.34 20.79 4.64
C GLN A 130 -7.84 20.75 4.92
N PHE A 131 -7.41 21.19 6.11
CA PHE A 131 -6.02 21.09 6.53
C PHE A 131 -5.55 19.64 6.56
N TRP A 132 -6.29 18.76 7.23
CA TRP A 132 -5.94 17.34 7.36
C TRP A 132 -5.92 16.62 6.01
N SER A 133 -6.85 16.92 5.11
CA SER A 133 -6.84 16.39 3.74
C SER A 133 -5.59 16.84 2.98
N LEU A 134 -5.22 18.11 3.07
CA LEU A 134 -4.10 18.68 2.33
C LEU A 134 -2.75 18.17 2.86
N ILE A 135 -2.54 18.16 4.18
CA ILE A 135 -1.28 17.64 4.77
C ILE A 135 -1.11 16.16 4.49
N THR A 136 -2.17 15.37 4.53
CA THR A 136 -2.12 13.93 4.21
C THR A 136 -1.73 13.70 2.75
N SER A 137 -2.33 14.46 1.82
CA SER A 137 -1.99 14.40 0.40
C SER A 137 -0.53 14.83 0.13
N LYS A 138 -0.07 15.92 0.75
CA LYS A 138 1.32 16.39 0.63
C LYS A 138 2.34 15.46 1.29
N ALA A 139 2.02 14.87 2.43
CA ALA A 139 2.86 13.88 3.10
C ALA A 139 3.11 12.68 2.19
N GLY A 140 2.07 12.17 1.52
CA GLY A 140 2.18 11.08 0.56
C GLY A 140 2.96 11.47 -0.71
N SER A 141 2.58 12.58 -1.36
CA SER A 141 3.19 12.99 -2.65
C SER A 141 4.64 13.44 -2.54
N LEU A 142 5.05 14.03 -1.41
CA LEU A 142 6.44 14.42 -1.14
C LEU A 142 7.24 13.35 -0.39
N ALA A 143 6.65 12.17 -0.17
CA ALA A 143 7.22 11.08 0.61
C ALA A 143 7.75 11.50 2.01
N HIS A 144 7.05 12.43 2.67
CA HIS A 144 7.54 13.08 3.87
C HIS A 144 7.13 12.32 5.15
N HIS A 145 8.08 11.57 5.74
CA HIS A 145 7.83 10.69 6.88
C HIS A 145 7.30 11.40 8.14
N GLY A 146 7.83 12.59 8.48
CA GLY A 146 7.37 13.35 9.66
C GLY A 146 5.90 13.74 9.60
N ALA A 147 5.47 14.35 8.48
CA ALA A 147 4.07 14.68 8.22
C ALA A 147 3.17 13.43 8.13
N ALA A 148 3.66 12.34 7.54
CA ALA A 148 2.94 11.07 7.52
C ALA A 148 2.72 10.53 8.95
N SER A 149 3.73 10.63 9.81
CA SER A 149 3.67 10.22 11.21
C SER A 149 2.70 11.08 12.02
N LEU A 150 2.68 12.39 11.79
CA LEU A 150 1.68 13.29 12.38
C LEU A 150 0.25 12.84 12.01
N VAL A 151 -0.02 12.62 10.72
CA VAL A 151 -1.33 12.13 10.27
C VAL A 151 -1.68 10.79 10.91
N TYR A 152 -0.70 9.88 11.01
CA TYR A 152 -0.91 8.58 11.64
C TYR A 152 -1.30 8.73 13.11
N HIS A 153 -0.56 9.51 13.89
CA HIS A 153 -0.76 9.68 15.32
C HIS A 153 -1.94 10.59 15.70
N GLU A 154 -2.50 11.35 14.76
CA GLU A 154 -3.64 12.24 15.06
C GLU A 154 -4.97 11.71 14.49
N ILE A 155 -4.93 10.99 13.35
CA ILE A 155 -6.16 10.55 12.66
C ILE A 155 -6.32 9.02 12.70
N ILE A 156 -5.23 8.28 12.50
CA ILE A 156 -5.30 6.84 12.19
C ILE A 156 -5.25 6.03 13.48
N ASN A 157 -4.32 6.37 14.36
CA ASN A 157 -4.11 5.74 15.66
C ASN A 157 -3.77 6.80 16.72
N PRO A 158 -4.78 7.55 17.22
CA PRO A 158 -4.54 8.63 18.16
C PRO A 158 -4.07 8.12 19.53
N PHE A 159 -2.81 8.41 19.84
CA PHE A 159 -2.13 7.95 21.05
C PHE A 159 -2.78 8.47 22.35
N ILE A 160 -3.34 9.68 22.31
CA ILE A 160 -3.95 10.36 23.47
C ILE A 160 -5.17 9.59 24.02
N ASN A 161 -5.86 8.82 23.17
CA ASN A 161 -7.06 8.07 23.58
C ASN A 161 -6.75 6.69 24.19
N PHE A 162 -5.48 6.25 24.15
CA PHE A 162 -5.07 4.88 24.52
C PHE A 162 -3.84 4.79 25.42
N PHE A 163 -3.46 5.89 26.08
CA PHE A 163 -2.24 6.01 26.90
C PHE A 163 -2.11 4.94 28.02
N ASP A 164 -3.21 4.26 28.38
CA ASP A 164 -3.25 3.18 29.40
C ASP A 164 -3.46 1.76 28.85
N ARG A 165 -3.46 1.55 27.53
CA ARG A 165 -3.62 0.21 26.93
C ARG A 165 -2.56 -0.02 25.85
N ASP A 166 -1.64 -0.95 26.07
CA ASP A 166 -0.60 -1.40 25.11
C ASP A 166 -1.16 -2.02 23.81
N GLU A 167 -2.46 -1.89 23.54
CA GLU A 167 -3.15 -2.48 22.40
C GLU A 167 -3.51 -1.38 21.40
N ILE A 168 -3.22 -1.63 20.11
CA ILE A 168 -3.76 -0.82 19.02
C ILE A 168 -5.28 -0.92 19.12
N SER A 169 -5.94 0.13 19.59
CA SER A 169 -7.39 0.10 19.76
C SER A 169 -8.08 0.15 18.42
N GLU A 170 -8.90 -0.87 18.15
CA GLU A 170 -9.71 -0.96 16.93
C GLU A 170 -10.82 0.12 16.88
N GLU A 171 -11.12 0.78 18.01
CA GLU A 171 -12.34 1.56 18.24
C GLU A 171 -12.05 2.99 18.71
N ASN A 172 -11.29 3.77 17.95
CA ASN A 172 -11.29 5.23 18.14
C ASN A 172 -12.60 5.85 17.62
N GLU A 173 -13.52 6.27 18.47
CA GLU A 173 -14.79 6.91 18.07
C GLU A 173 -14.60 8.35 17.58
N GLU A 174 -13.51 9.01 17.98
CA GLU A 174 -13.20 10.39 17.63
C GLU A 174 -12.29 10.45 16.40
N ILE A 175 -12.85 10.17 15.23
CA ILE A 175 -12.17 10.43 13.96
C ILE A 175 -12.77 11.69 13.35
N PRO A 176 -12.03 12.82 13.32
CA PRO A 176 -12.57 14.09 12.82
C PRO A 176 -12.83 14.05 11.31
N PHE A 177 -12.13 13.17 10.59
CA PHE A 177 -12.09 13.15 9.13
C PHE A 177 -11.70 11.76 8.57
N LEU A 178 -12.33 11.35 7.46
CA LEU A 178 -11.99 10.13 6.73
C LEU A 178 -10.93 10.38 5.65
N ILE A 179 -9.80 9.70 5.75
CA ILE A 179 -8.69 9.83 4.79
C ILE A 179 -9.00 9.07 3.50
N SER A 180 -8.94 9.73 2.35
CA SER A 180 -9.15 9.08 1.04
C SER A 180 -8.29 7.81 0.86
N PRO A 181 -8.81 6.73 0.24
CA PRO A 181 -8.06 5.48 0.01
C PRO A 181 -6.69 5.66 -0.66
N SER A 182 -6.60 6.49 -1.70
CA SER A 182 -5.32 6.76 -2.38
C SER A 182 -4.29 7.43 -1.47
N SER A 183 -4.73 8.24 -0.50
CA SER A 183 -3.80 8.81 0.47
C SER A 183 -3.34 7.78 1.51
N ILE A 184 -4.21 6.85 1.91
CA ILE A 184 -3.84 5.70 2.78
C ILE A 184 -2.76 4.86 2.08
N GLU A 185 -2.94 4.59 0.79
CA GLU A 185 -1.96 3.89 -0.04
C GLU A 185 -0.61 4.61 -0.07
N ASN A 186 -0.59 5.91 -0.38
CA ASN A 186 0.63 6.70 -0.41
C ASN A 186 1.32 6.73 0.96
N LEU A 187 0.57 6.87 2.05
CA LEU A 187 1.13 6.81 3.41
C LEU A 187 1.76 5.44 3.69
N ALA A 188 1.13 4.34 3.26
CA ALA A 188 1.68 2.99 3.42
C ALA A 188 3.02 2.83 2.69
N ILE A 189 3.13 3.38 1.48
CA ILE A 189 4.38 3.41 0.70
C ILE A 189 5.46 4.20 1.47
N VAL A 190 5.12 5.39 1.98
CA VAL A 190 6.05 6.20 2.80
C VAL A 190 6.54 5.42 4.01
N PHE A 191 5.64 4.78 4.76
CA PHE A 191 6.04 3.99 5.92
C PHE A 191 6.85 2.74 5.55
N ALA A 192 6.58 2.11 4.41
CA ALA A 192 7.32 0.95 3.95
C ALA A 192 8.79 1.31 3.64
N HIS A 193 9.01 2.42 2.94
CA HIS A 193 10.36 2.94 2.67
C HIS A 193 11.12 3.31 3.95
N ASN A 194 10.42 3.73 5.00
CA ASN A 194 11.02 4.07 6.30
C ASN A 194 11.06 2.88 7.29
N GLY A 195 10.70 1.66 6.87
CA GLY A 195 10.75 0.46 7.71
C GLY A 195 9.69 0.40 8.83
N ASN A 196 8.70 1.30 8.82
CA ASN A 196 7.68 1.39 9.86
C ASN A 196 6.49 0.44 9.57
N HIS A 197 6.72 -0.85 9.77
CA HIS A 197 5.74 -1.92 9.55
C HIS A 197 4.56 -1.89 10.55
N VAL A 198 4.71 -1.20 11.69
CA VAL A 198 3.64 -1.02 12.69
C VAL A 198 2.61 -0.03 12.17
N ALA A 199 3.05 1.10 11.63
CA ALA A 199 2.16 2.09 11.03
C ALA A 199 1.33 1.51 9.86
N ILE A 200 1.93 0.63 9.05
CA ILE A 200 1.22 -0.08 7.98
C ILE A 200 0.10 -0.98 8.52
N GLU A 201 0.27 -1.59 9.71
CA GLU A 201 -0.83 -2.33 10.34
C GLU A 201 -1.97 -1.40 10.73
N GLY A 202 -1.65 -0.26 11.36
CA GLY A 202 -2.66 0.72 11.73
C GLY A 202 -3.41 1.25 10.51
N LEU A 203 -2.71 1.50 9.39
CA LEU A 203 -3.34 1.87 8.12
C LEU A 203 -4.28 0.77 7.60
N ARG A 204 -3.89 -0.50 7.70
CA ARG A 204 -4.73 -1.64 7.32
C ARG A 204 -5.97 -1.77 8.19
N GLN A 205 -5.83 -1.60 9.50
CA GLN A 205 -6.95 -1.66 10.44
C GLN A 205 -7.91 -0.49 10.21
N TYR A 206 -7.38 0.72 10.04
CA TYR A 206 -8.16 1.90 9.65
C TYR A 206 -8.88 1.68 8.31
N PHE A 207 -8.19 1.14 7.31
CA PHE A 207 -8.78 0.85 6.01
C PHE A 207 -9.93 -0.18 6.14
N LYS A 208 -9.68 -1.28 6.83
CA LYS A 208 -10.68 -2.32 7.11
C LYS A 208 -11.89 -1.74 7.85
N ARG A 209 -11.68 -0.76 8.72
CA ARG A 209 -12.73 -0.07 9.47
C ARG A 209 -13.68 0.72 8.58
N PHE A 210 -13.15 1.52 7.66
CA PHE A 210 -13.95 2.51 6.92
C PHE A 210 -14.23 2.15 5.46
N TYR A 211 -13.45 1.26 4.86
CA TYR A 211 -13.48 1.01 3.42
C TYR A 211 -13.78 -0.45 3.07
N SER A 212 -14.59 -0.61 2.03
CA SER A 212 -14.90 -1.90 1.42
C SER A 212 -13.66 -2.49 0.76
N ASN A 213 -13.14 -3.62 1.26
CA ASN A 213 -11.99 -4.31 0.66
C ASN A 213 -12.25 -4.70 -0.81
N PHE A 214 -13.50 -5.02 -1.16
CA PHE A 214 -13.89 -5.33 -2.54
C PHE A 214 -14.05 -4.08 -3.40
N GLY A 215 -14.58 -2.98 -2.84
CA GLY A 215 -14.78 -1.71 -3.56
C GLY A 215 -13.49 -0.93 -3.81
N HIS A 216 -12.46 -1.17 -2.98
CA HIS A 216 -11.15 -0.53 -3.07
C HIS A 216 -10.05 -1.61 -3.11
N ARG A 217 -10.22 -2.59 -4.00
CA ARG A 217 -9.37 -3.77 -4.09
C ARG A 217 -7.90 -3.46 -4.31
N ASP A 218 -7.58 -2.46 -5.14
CA ASP A 218 -6.20 -2.08 -5.45
C ASP A 218 -5.49 -1.54 -4.20
N VAL A 219 -6.12 -0.61 -3.47
CA VAL A 219 -5.60 -0.10 -2.19
C VAL A 219 -5.46 -1.22 -1.16
N TYR A 220 -6.46 -2.11 -1.07
CA TYR A 220 -6.41 -3.27 -0.20
C TYR A 220 -5.22 -4.18 -0.54
N HIS A 221 -4.96 -4.41 -1.83
CA HIS A 221 -3.83 -5.18 -2.32
C HIS A 221 -2.49 -4.50 -1.98
N THR A 222 -2.32 -3.22 -2.30
CA THR A 222 -1.12 -2.44 -1.98
C THR A 222 -0.80 -2.47 -0.48
N LEU A 223 -1.81 -2.37 0.38
CA LEU A 223 -1.63 -2.46 1.84
C LEU A 223 -1.10 -3.83 2.31
N TYR A 224 -1.46 -4.92 1.64
CA TYR A 224 -0.91 -6.24 1.97
C TYR A 224 0.51 -6.42 1.43
N ILE A 225 0.77 -5.97 0.21
CA ILE A 225 2.10 -6.01 -0.41
C ILE A 225 3.10 -5.20 0.43
N THR A 226 2.78 -3.94 0.72
CA THR A 226 3.63 -3.05 1.55
C THR A 226 3.88 -3.61 2.95
N LYS A 227 2.94 -4.37 3.53
CA LYS A 227 3.16 -5.06 4.81
C LYS A 227 4.25 -6.14 4.71
N VAL A 228 4.19 -6.99 3.68
CA VAL A 228 5.23 -8.01 3.46
C VAL A 228 6.58 -7.35 3.20
N GLU A 229 6.61 -6.37 2.30
CA GLU A 229 7.83 -5.65 1.91
C GLU A 229 8.47 -4.89 3.06
N SER A 230 7.67 -4.23 3.91
CA SER A 230 8.20 -3.50 5.08
C SER A 230 8.78 -4.43 6.15
N LEU A 231 8.15 -5.58 6.41
CA LEU A 231 8.69 -6.60 7.31
C LEU A 231 9.97 -7.22 6.76
N ALA A 232 10.02 -7.46 5.44
CA ALA A 232 11.20 -7.94 4.76
C ALA A 232 12.34 -6.91 4.83
N ASN A 233 12.05 -5.63 4.60
CA ASN A 233 13.03 -4.55 4.70
C ASN A 233 13.60 -4.40 6.13
N ALA A 234 12.78 -4.70 7.15
CA ALA A 234 13.21 -4.76 8.54
C ALA A 234 13.99 -6.04 8.91
N GLY A 235 14.22 -6.96 7.97
CA GLY A 235 14.94 -8.22 8.20
C GLY A 235 14.15 -9.26 9.02
N LEU A 236 12.85 -9.06 9.24
CA LEU A 236 12.02 -9.93 10.08
C LEU A 236 11.47 -11.11 9.25
N PHE A 237 12.35 -12.04 8.85
CA PHE A 237 12.03 -13.10 7.89
C PHE A 237 10.79 -13.93 8.25
N LEU A 238 10.70 -14.47 9.48
CA LEU A 238 9.56 -15.31 9.88
C LEU A 238 8.23 -14.54 9.81
N LYS A 239 8.21 -13.29 10.29
CA LYS A 239 7.01 -12.44 10.24
C LYS A 239 6.64 -12.07 8.80
N ALA A 240 7.63 -11.80 7.96
CA ALA A 240 7.43 -11.52 6.54
C ALA A 240 6.85 -12.75 5.82
N LEU A 241 7.37 -13.95 6.14
CA LEU A 241 6.89 -15.23 5.62
C LEU A 241 5.44 -15.53 6.03
N ASP A 242 5.10 -15.37 7.31
CA ASP A 242 3.73 -15.56 7.79
C ASP A 242 2.74 -14.59 7.11
N THR A 243 3.18 -13.34 6.92
CA THR A 243 2.40 -12.32 6.22
C THR A 243 2.27 -12.63 4.72
N PHE A 244 3.33 -13.15 4.10
CA PHE A 244 3.32 -13.63 2.72
C PHE A 244 2.32 -14.77 2.54
N ILE A 245 2.33 -15.78 3.41
CA ILE A 245 1.38 -16.91 3.35
C ILE A 245 -0.06 -16.38 3.48
N SER A 246 -0.27 -15.48 4.44
CA SER A 246 -1.57 -14.82 4.65
C SER A 246 -2.04 -14.03 3.42
N LEU A 247 -1.12 -13.45 2.66
CA LEU A 247 -1.40 -12.78 1.39
C LEU A 247 -1.68 -13.78 0.28
N ALA A 248 -0.85 -14.82 0.14
CA ALA A 248 -0.99 -15.83 -0.91
C ALA A 248 -2.38 -16.51 -0.89
N ILE A 249 -2.92 -16.81 0.29
CA ILE A 249 -4.25 -17.42 0.44
C ILE A 249 -5.39 -16.49 -0.02
N LYS A 250 -5.16 -15.17 -0.12
CA LYS A 250 -6.17 -14.19 -0.57
C LYS A 250 -6.34 -14.15 -2.09
N TYR A 251 -5.45 -14.79 -2.82
CA TYR A 251 -5.51 -14.94 -4.27
C TYR A 251 -6.33 -16.15 -4.67
N ARG A 252 -7.25 -15.92 -5.61
CA ARG A 252 -8.17 -16.93 -6.09
C ARG A 252 -7.47 -18.09 -6.79
N GLY A 253 -6.37 -17.84 -7.49
CA GLY A 253 -5.59 -18.90 -8.12
C GLY A 253 -5.06 -19.92 -7.11
N ASN A 254 -4.87 -19.53 -5.84
CA ASN A 254 -4.45 -20.43 -4.78
C ASN A 254 -5.62 -21.17 -4.08
N LEU A 255 -6.86 -20.84 -4.43
CA LEU A 255 -8.05 -21.53 -3.95
C LEU A 255 -8.49 -22.59 -4.97
N ARG A 256 -9.25 -23.59 -4.51
CA ARG A 256 -9.86 -24.59 -5.42
C ARG A 256 -10.75 -23.89 -6.45
N ASP A 257 -10.81 -24.45 -7.66
CA ASP A 257 -11.65 -23.96 -8.75
C ASP A 257 -13.10 -23.72 -8.27
N ARG A 258 -13.49 -22.45 -8.25
CA ARG A 258 -14.86 -21.99 -7.97
C ARG A 258 -15.24 -20.99 -9.04
N ASP A 259 -16.49 -20.98 -9.48
CA ASP A 259 -16.98 -20.06 -10.52
C ASP A 259 -16.78 -18.59 -10.09
N PRO A 260 -16.25 -17.70 -10.96
CA PRO A 260 -16.12 -16.28 -10.65
C PRO A 260 -17.43 -15.61 -10.21
N LYS A 261 -18.55 -16.02 -10.82
CA LYS A 261 -19.88 -15.47 -10.56
C LYS A 261 -20.35 -15.81 -9.16
N ASP A 262 -20.09 -17.05 -8.73
CA ASP A 262 -20.39 -17.50 -7.37
C ASP A 262 -19.57 -16.71 -6.35
N SER A 263 -18.30 -16.44 -6.65
CA SER A 263 -17.44 -15.62 -5.78
C SER A 263 -17.99 -14.22 -5.56
N SER A 264 -18.36 -13.51 -6.63
CA SER A 264 -18.91 -12.15 -6.48
C SER A 264 -20.24 -12.15 -5.73
N HIS A 265 -21.14 -13.10 -6.02
CA HIS A 265 -22.41 -13.24 -5.32
C HIS A 265 -22.18 -13.55 -3.83
N SER A 266 -21.30 -14.50 -3.51
CA SER A 266 -21.00 -14.89 -2.14
C SER A 266 -20.27 -13.80 -1.35
N LEU A 267 -19.36 -13.03 -1.96
CA LEU A 267 -18.72 -11.88 -1.33
C LEU A 267 -19.73 -10.78 -1.00
N LYS A 268 -20.66 -10.48 -1.93
CA LYS A 268 -21.74 -9.52 -1.69
C LYS A 268 -22.68 -10.01 -0.59
N TYR A 269 -23.04 -11.28 -0.61
CA TYR A 269 -23.88 -11.91 0.40
C TYR A 269 -23.21 -11.91 1.78
N ALA A 270 -21.92 -12.25 1.86
CA ALA A 270 -21.12 -12.20 3.08
C ALA A 270 -21.05 -10.77 3.64
N SER A 271 -20.73 -9.80 2.78
CA SER A 271 -20.69 -8.38 3.14
C SER A 271 -22.03 -7.89 3.68
N TYR A 272 -23.14 -8.26 3.03
CA TYR A 272 -24.49 -7.87 3.48
C TYR A 272 -24.88 -8.56 4.80
N THR A 273 -24.57 -9.85 4.94
CA THR A 273 -24.85 -10.62 6.15
C THR A 273 -24.08 -10.07 7.34
N ASN A 274 -22.79 -9.76 7.16
CA ASN A 274 -21.96 -9.18 8.21
C ASN A 274 -22.35 -7.73 8.53
N TYR A 275 -22.77 -6.96 7.53
CA TYR A 275 -23.39 -5.65 7.75
C TYR A 275 -24.66 -5.76 8.59
N ARG A 276 -25.56 -6.71 8.28
CA ARG A 276 -26.78 -6.97 9.07
C ARG A 276 -26.47 -7.39 10.49
N LYS A 277 -25.56 -8.35 10.69
CA LYS A 277 -25.10 -8.79 12.03
C LYS A 277 -24.55 -7.60 12.82
N ARG A 278 -23.73 -6.77 12.18
CA ARG A 278 -23.18 -5.54 12.78
C ARG A 278 -24.28 -4.57 13.19
N TRP A 279 -25.21 -4.27 12.29
CA TRP A 279 -26.31 -3.34 12.56
C TRP A 279 -27.18 -3.82 13.72
N VAL A 280 -27.47 -5.12 13.79
CA VAL A 280 -28.18 -5.73 14.93
C VAL A 280 -27.37 -5.62 16.22
N ASN A 281 -26.06 -5.88 16.19
CA ASN A 281 -25.20 -5.75 17.37
C ASN A 281 -25.14 -4.30 17.86
N ILE A 282 -24.92 -3.34 16.96
CA ILE A 282 -24.92 -1.90 17.29
C ILE A 282 -26.27 -1.52 17.89
N SER A 283 -27.38 -1.91 17.23
CA SER A 283 -28.73 -1.59 17.70
C SER A 283 -28.96 -2.14 19.11
N ARG A 284 -28.66 -3.42 19.36
CA ARG A 284 -28.77 -4.06 20.69
C ARG A 284 -27.93 -3.36 21.74
N ASN A 285 -26.77 -2.83 21.37
CA ASN A 285 -25.90 -2.10 22.29
C ASN A 285 -26.44 -0.70 22.62
N THR A 286 -27.02 0.02 21.66
CA THR A 286 -27.65 1.33 21.89
C THR A 286 -28.96 1.27 22.69
N TYR A 287 -29.69 0.15 22.66
CA TYR A 287 -30.96 0.00 23.39
C TYR A 287 -30.80 -0.42 24.86
N ILE A 288 -29.58 -0.71 25.35
CA ILE A 288 -29.35 -1.11 26.75
C ILE A 288 -29.31 0.12 27.69
N GLU A 289 -29.16 1.34 27.18
CA GLU A 289 -29.12 2.55 28.01
C GLU A 289 -30.49 3.16 28.35
N ASP A 290 -31.57 2.83 27.62
CA ASP A 290 -32.88 3.49 27.82
C ASP A 290 -33.89 2.70 28.67
N ASN A 291 -33.62 1.44 28.99
CA ASN A 291 -34.47 0.64 29.88
C ASN A 291 -33.62 -0.03 30.96
N GLY A 292 -33.33 0.74 32.02
CA GLY A 292 -32.82 0.18 33.27
C GLY A 292 -33.81 -0.84 33.81
N ILE A 293 -33.52 -2.13 33.62
CA ILE A 293 -33.77 -3.31 34.46
C ILE A 293 -33.38 -4.52 33.60
N LEU A 294 -32.17 -5.04 33.79
CA LEU A 294 -31.85 -6.45 33.50
C LEU A 294 -30.96 -7.00 34.61
N ASP A 295 -31.40 -8.14 35.13
CA ASP A 295 -30.95 -8.83 36.33
C ASP A 295 -29.44 -8.93 36.52
N ALA A 296 -29.01 -8.61 37.74
CA ALA A 296 -27.67 -8.83 38.30
C ALA A 296 -27.36 -10.31 38.58
N GLY A 297 -27.65 -11.21 37.63
CA GLY A 297 -27.58 -12.67 37.82
C GLY A 297 -26.66 -13.45 36.88
N ASN A 298 -26.08 -12.84 35.84
CA ASN A 298 -25.13 -13.53 34.95
C ASN A 298 -23.95 -12.62 34.62
N SER A 299 -22.96 -12.62 35.52
CA SER A 299 -21.69 -11.90 35.43
C SER A 299 -20.73 -12.52 34.41
N GLU A 300 -21.14 -12.66 33.15
CA GLU A 300 -20.24 -13.13 32.08
C GLU A 300 -20.53 -12.55 30.67
N LYS A 301 -21.26 -11.43 30.59
CA LYS A 301 -21.34 -10.63 29.35
C LYS A 301 -20.69 -9.28 29.56
N SER A 302 -19.40 -9.30 29.84
CA SER A 302 -18.56 -8.12 29.76
C SER A 302 -18.66 -7.57 28.34
N PHE A 303 -19.28 -6.40 28.25
CA PHE A 303 -19.20 -5.44 27.15
C PHE A 303 -17.92 -5.59 26.32
N ARG A 304 -18.06 -6.10 25.09
CA ARG A 304 -17.02 -6.08 24.06
C ARG A 304 -17.68 -5.90 22.70
N PRO A 305 -17.93 -4.66 22.24
CA PRO A 305 -18.09 -4.46 20.82
C PRO A 305 -16.73 -4.86 20.21
N ILE A 306 -16.67 -6.01 19.55
CA ILE A 306 -15.60 -6.23 18.58
C ILE A 306 -16.28 -5.95 17.25
N VAL A 307 -16.34 -4.67 16.87
CA VAL A 307 -16.93 -4.31 15.58
C VAL A 307 -15.93 -4.65 14.48
N LYS A 308 -15.97 -5.89 13.99
CA LYS A 308 -15.24 -6.26 12.77
C LYS A 308 -15.96 -5.65 11.56
N PHE A 309 -15.41 -4.56 11.05
CA PHE A 309 -15.89 -3.91 9.83
C PHE A 309 -15.33 -4.62 8.57
N ASN A 310 -16.12 -4.62 7.50
CA ASN A 310 -15.77 -5.13 6.17
C ASN A 310 -15.20 -6.57 6.18
N ASP A 311 -15.92 -7.45 6.88
CA ASP A 311 -15.67 -8.89 6.83
C ASP A 311 -16.41 -9.52 5.64
N TYR A 312 -15.66 -10.25 4.82
CA TYR A 312 -16.17 -11.00 3.66
C TYR A 312 -16.17 -12.51 3.92
N THR A 313 -15.94 -12.90 5.17
CA THR A 313 -16.04 -14.29 5.62
C THR A 313 -17.37 -14.51 6.31
N ILE A 314 -17.97 -15.68 6.11
CA ILE A 314 -19.18 -16.10 6.82
C ILE A 314 -18.73 -17.17 7.81
N GLU A 315 -19.19 -17.08 9.06
CA GLU A 315 -18.98 -18.15 10.05
C GLU A 315 -19.44 -19.48 9.44
N SER A 316 -18.59 -20.51 9.52
CA SER A 316 -18.74 -21.83 8.88
C SER A 316 -18.87 -21.85 7.34
N GLY A 317 -18.80 -20.69 6.68
CA GLY A 317 -18.78 -20.57 5.23
C GLY A 317 -17.36 -20.70 4.64
N PRO A 318 -17.25 -21.05 3.35
CA PRO A 318 -15.95 -21.11 2.70
C PRO A 318 -15.35 -19.71 2.53
N TYR A 319 -14.02 -19.60 2.63
CA TYR A 319 -13.32 -18.35 2.31
C TYR A 319 -13.46 -18.02 0.82
N TRP A 320 -13.76 -16.76 0.50
CA TRP A 320 -13.81 -16.24 -0.87
C TRP A 320 -12.67 -15.24 -1.07
N ALA A 321 -11.81 -15.53 -2.05
CA ALA A 321 -10.70 -14.66 -2.41
C ALA A 321 -11.21 -13.32 -2.96
N ILE A 322 -10.54 -12.24 -2.54
CA ILE A 322 -10.80 -10.89 -3.04
C ILE A 322 -9.90 -10.60 -4.25
N PHE A 323 -8.69 -11.16 -4.27
CA PHE A 323 -7.73 -11.00 -5.36
C PHE A 323 -7.91 -12.11 -6.40
N ASP A 324 -7.88 -11.74 -7.68
CA ASP A 324 -7.85 -12.69 -8.79
C ASP A 324 -6.40 -13.05 -9.14
N GLY A 325 -6.24 -14.12 -9.92
CA GLY A 325 -4.92 -14.56 -10.38
C GLY A 325 -4.06 -15.11 -9.25
N PHE A 326 -2.75 -14.84 -9.34
CA PHE A 326 -1.72 -15.33 -8.44
C PHE A 326 -0.82 -14.17 -8.00
N LEU A 327 -0.18 -14.31 -6.84
CA LEU A 327 0.87 -13.42 -6.40
C LEU A 327 2.10 -13.58 -7.32
N ASP A 328 2.52 -12.49 -7.95
CA ASP A 328 3.68 -12.46 -8.84
C ASP A 328 4.96 -12.22 -8.02
N VAL A 329 6.05 -12.88 -8.41
CA VAL A 329 7.37 -12.73 -7.76
C VAL A 329 7.89 -11.30 -7.87
N THR A 330 7.51 -10.58 -8.93
CA THR A 330 7.92 -9.19 -9.18
C THR A 330 7.23 -8.17 -8.27
N GLU A 331 6.10 -8.53 -7.65
CA GLU A 331 5.36 -7.65 -6.72
C GLU A 331 6.03 -7.54 -5.34
N LEU A 332 6.95 -8.45 -5.01
CA LEU A 332 7.59 -8.55 -3.70
C LEU A 332 9.13 -8.59 -3.78
N PRO A 333 9.77 -7.53 -4.31
CA PRO A 333 11.21 -7.50 -4.56
C PRO A 333 12.06 -7.57 -3.28
N THR A 334 11.64 -6.91 -2.20
CA THR A 334 12.40 -6.91 -0.93
C THR A 334 12.28 -8.25 -0.23
N PHE A 335 11.10 -8.86 -0.25
CA PHE A 335 10.92 -10.22 0.27
C PHE A 335 11.73 -11.24 -0.52
N ARG A 336 11.75 -11.15 -1.86
CA ARG A 336 12.62 -11.99 -2.72
C ARG A 336 14.09 -11.83 -2.34
N ARG A 337 14.57 -10.61 -2.14
CA ARG A 337 15.95 -10.35 -1.72
C ARG A 337 16.27 -11.01 -0.37
N LEU A 338 15.40 -10.80 0.62
CA LEU A 338 15.57 -11.44 1.94
C LEU A 338 15.56 -12.97 1.83
N LEU A 339 14.71 -13.54 0.96
CA LEU A 339 14.70 -14.97 0.70
C LEU A 339 15.98 -15.44 0.01
N CYS A 340 16.57 -14.67 -0.91
CA CYS A 340 17.88 -14.97 -1.50
C CYS A 340 18.95 -15.06 -0.42
N ASP A 341 19.00 -14.10 0.51
CA ASP A 341 19.96 -14.11 1.62
C ASP A 341 19.82 -15.39 2.46
N GLN A 342 18.59 -15.80 2.76
CA GLN A 342 18.30 -17.03 3.51
C GLN A 342 18.67 -18.31 2.74
N ILE A 343 18.42 -18.35 1.43
CA ILE A 343 18.79 -19.49 0.57
C ILE A 343 20.30 -19.60 0.42
N GLN A 344 21.00 -18.47 0.28
CA GLN A 344 22.46 -18.43 0.20
C GLN A 344 23.09 -18.91 1.52
N GLU A 345 22.54 -18.49 2.66
CA GLU A 345 22.96 -18.99 3.97
C GLU A 345 22.70 -20.50 4.07
N LEU A 346 21.53 -20.98 3.64
CA LEU A 346 21.21 -22.41 3.62
C LEU A 346 22.18 -23.21 2.74
N ALA A 347 22.52 -22.69 1.55
CA ALA A 347 23.42 -23.33 0.60
C ALA A 347 24.86 -23.42 1.12
N SER A 348 25.26 -22.52 2.03
CA SER A 348 26.56 -22.60 2.70
C SER A 348 26.66 -23.72 3.74
N ARG A 349 25.52 -24.27 4.19
CA ARG A 349 25.47 -25.34 5.19
C ARG A 349 25.58 -26.69 4.49
N SER A 350 26.26 -27.65 5.11
CA SER A 350 26.40 -29.01 4.57
C SER A 350 25.04 -29.73 4.54
N GLY A 351 24.52 -30.05 3.35
CA GLY A 351 23.28 -30.82 3.16
C GLY A 351 22.71 -30.70 1.76
N SER A 352 21.69 -31.51 1.45
CA SER A 352 20.92 -31.38 0.20
C SER A 352 20.04 -30.13 0.28
N VAL A 353 20.48 -29.05 -0.37
CA VAL A 353 19.75 -27.78 -0.43
C VAL A 353 18.35 -27.97 -1.03
N VAL A 354 18.24 -28.79 -2.09
CA VAL A 354 16.98 -29.05 -2.78
C VAL A 354 15.93 -29.67 -1.85
N ASP A 355 16.29 -30.68 -1.07
CA ASP A 355 15.31 -31.36 -0.21
C ASP A 355 14.86 -30.47 0.96
N LEU A 356 15.76 -29.64 1.50
CA LEU A 356 15.42 -28.63 2.51
C LEU A 356 14.48 -27.56 1.96
N LEU A 357 14.71 -27.10 0.73
CA LEU A 357 13.83 -26.13 0.07
C LEU A 357 12.46 -26.72 -0.28
N LEU A 358 12.40 -27.97 -0.71
CA LEU A 358 11.13 -28.67 -0.94
C LEU A 358 10.34 -28.86 0.35
N ALA A 359 11.00 -29.22 1.45
CA ALA A 359 10.38 -29.29 2.76
C ALA A 359 9.88 -27.91 3.22
N PHE A 360 10.64 -26.84 2.96
CA PHE A 360 10.25 -25.47 3.23
C PHE A 360 9.00 -25.06 2.43
N ILE A 361 8.94 -25.36 1.13
CA ILE A 361 7.76 -25.08 0.29
C ILE A 361 6.54 -25.85 0.82
N ALA A 362 6.71 -27.16 1.07
CA ALA A 362 5.64 -28.04 1.54
C ALA A 362 5.06 -27.61 2.90
N LYS A 363 5.91 -27.12 3.81
CA LYS A 363 5.50 -26.67 5.15
C LYS A 363 4.72 -25.36 5.13
N ASN A 364 5.00 -24.48 4.17
CA ASN A 364 4.47 -23.11 4.17
C ASN A 364 3.29 -22.94 3.21
N HIS A 365 3.56 -22.83 1.91
CA HIS A 365 2.54 -22.65 0.89
C HIS A 365 3.12 -22.95 -0.49
N HIS A 366 2.34 -23.58 -1.37
CA HIS A 366 2.80 -23.99 -2.71
C HIS A 366 3.26 -22.83 -3.57
N SER A 367 2.70 -21.62 -3.41
CA SER A 367 3.15 -20.42 -4.17
C SER A 367 4.60 -20.02 -3.87
N MET A 368 5.18 -20.53 -2.78
CA MET A 368 6.58 -20.28 -2.42
C MET A 368 7.56 -20.86 -3.44
N SER A 369 7.18 -21.91 -4.17
CA SER A 369 8.04 -22.49 -5.20
C SER A 369 8.43 -21.47 -6.26
N LYS A 370 7.51 -20.56 -6.65
CA LYS A 370 7.79 -19.49 -7.62
C LYS A 370 8.95 -18.61 -7.15
N PHE A 371 8.87 -18.15 -5.90
CA PHE A 371 9.90 -17.34 -5.27
C PHE A 371 11.22 -18.10 -5.13
N VAL A 372 11.18 -19.34 -4.64
CA VAL A 372 12.37 -20.18 -4.46
C VAL A 372 13.09 -20.45 -5.78
N ILE A 373 12.37 -20.83 -6.84
CA ILE A 373 12.93 -21.10 -8.16
C ILE A 373 13.63 -19.84 -8.70
N VAL A 374 12.97 -18.68 -8.60
CA VAL A 374 13.54 -17.41 -9.07
C VAL A 374 14.78 -17.02 -8.25
N CYS A 375 14.75 -17.16 -6.93
CA CYS A 375 15.90 -16.87 -6.07
C CYS A 375 17.10 -17.78 -6.40
N LEU A 376 16.87 -19.08 -6.60
CA LEU A 376 17.92 -20.01 -7.03
C LEU A 376 18.52 -19.60 -8.37
N CYS A 377 17.69 -19.18 -9.33
CA CYS A 377 18.16 -18.66 -10.63
C CYS A 377 19.01 -17.39 -10.48
N ASP A 378 18.63 -16.47 -9.58
CA ASP A 378 19.40 -15.25 -9.32
C ASP A 378 20.76 -15.52 -8.69
N LEU A 379 20.80 -16.50 -7.77
CA LEU A 379 22.00 -16.92 -7.06
C LEU A 379 22.94 -17.81 -7.90
N GLY A 380 22.52 -18.21 -9.10
CA GLY A 380 23.30 -19.09 -9.98
C GLY A 380 23.14 -20.59 -9.69
N TYR A 381 22.26 -20.97 -8.78
CA TYR A 381 21.92 -22.37 -8.47
C TYR A 381 20.89 -22.92 -9.47
N CYS A 382 21.24 -22.90 -10.76
CA CYS A 382 20.30 -23.24 -11.84
C CYS A 382 19.88 -24.71 -11.81
N LEU A 383 20.79 -25.62 -11.44
CA LEU A 383 20.52 -27.06 -11.35
C LEU A 383 19.49 -27.36 -10.25
N GLU A 384 19.68 -26.72 -9.10
CA GLU A 384 18.77 -26.79 -7.97
C GLU A 384 17.41 -26.17 -8.31
N ALA A 385 17.38 -25.06 -9.05
CA ALA A 385 16.13 -24.44 -9.51
C ALA A 385 15.30 -25.40 -10.37
N ILE A 386 15.94 -26.09 -11.32
CA ILE A 386 15.30 -27.10 -12.18
C ILE A 386 14.85 -28.31 -11.36
N ALA A 387 15.71 -28.78 -10.44
CA ALA A 387 15.36 -29.91 -9.58
C ALA A 387 14.15 -29.62 -8.68
N VAL A 388 14.06 -28.40 -8.12
CA VAL A 388 12.88 -27.94 -7.38
C VAL A 388 11.67 -27.89 -8.31
N ALA A 389 11.76 -27.24 -9.46
CA ALA A 389 10.67 -27.13 -10.43
C ALA A 389 10.09 -28.50 -10.83
N ASN A 390 10.95 -29.49 -11.08
CA ASN A 390 10.54 -30.85 -11.46
C ASN A 390 9.90 -31.63 -10.31
N LYS A 391 10.31 -31.39 -9.06
CA LYS A 391 9.81 -32.12 -7.88
C LYS A 391 8.53 -31.54 -7.30
N VAL A 392 8.29 -30.23 -7.42
CA VAL A 392 7.10 -29.54 -6.86
C VAL A 392 5.75 -30.15 -7.30
N PRO A 393 5.53 -30.57 -8.56
CA PRO A 393 4.29 -31.24 -8.97
C PRO A 393 3.95 -32.47 -8.12
N SER A 394 4.96 -33.24 -7.71
CA SER A 394 4.77 -34.43 -6.88
C SER A 394 4.41 -34.12 -5.43
N LEU A 395 4.78 -32.93 -4.92
CA LEU A 395 4.36 -32.44 -3.61
C LEU A 395 2.89 -32.02 -3.60
N PHE A 396 2.37 -31.54 -4.73
CA PHE A 396 1.03 -30.99 -4.84
C PHE A 396 0.23 -31.57 -6.03
N PRO A 397 0.01 -32.90 -6.09
CA PRO A 397 -0.55 -33.57 -7.26
C PRO A 397 -2.01 -33.20 -7.58
N LYS A 398 -2.71 -32.57 -6.64
CA LYS A 398 -4.11 -32.13 -6.78
C LYS A 398 -4.23 -30.65 -7.17
N LEU A 399 -3.10 -29.93 -7.25
CA LEU A 399 -3.08 -28.54 -7.66
C LEU A 399 -2.73 -28.44 -9.13
N ARG A 400 -3.33 -27.46 -9.79
CA ARG A 400 -2.96 -27.08 -11.15
C ARG A 400 -1.54 -26.49 -11.15
N ALA A 401 -0.85 -26.59 -12.29
CA ALA A 401 0.55 -26.18 -12.40
C ALA A 401 0.76 -24.68 -12.17
N ASP A 402 -0.15 -23.85 -12.66
CA ASP A 402 -0.15 -22.39 -12.54
C ASP A 402 -0.11 -21.89 -11.08
N ASN A 403 -0.52 -22.73 -10.13
CA ASN A 403 -0.47 -22.43 -8.70
C ASN A 403 0.96 -22.35 -8.16
N TYR A 404 1.87 -23.17 -8.67
CA TYR A 404 3.22 -23.32 -8.13
C TYR A 404 4.34 -22.99 -9.13
N ILE A 405 4.04 -22.93 -10.43
CA ILE A 405 5.00 -22.52 -11.44
C ILE A 405 4.28 -21.88 -12.63
N SER A 406 4.90 -20.87 -13.23
CA SER A 406 4.36 -20.13 -14.36
C SER A 406 5.45 -19.88 -15.41
N ALA A 407 5.06 -19.32 -16.56
CA ALA A 407 5.99 -18.94 -17.62
C ALA A 407 7.13 -18.01 -17.14
N TYR A 408 6.90 -17.19 -16.12
CA TYR A 408 7.94 -16.31 -15.58
C TYR A 408 9.10 -17.10 -14.95
N GLU A 409 8.80 -18.12 -14.14
CA GLU A 409 9.83 -18.97 -13.52
C GLU A 409 10.68 -19.67 -14.58
N PHE A 410 10.05 -20.20 -15.63
CA PHE A 410 10.77 -20.82 -16.74
C PHE A 410 11.62 -19.81 -17.52
N CYS A 411 11.16 -18.57 -17.73
CA CYS A 411 12.00 -17.52 -18.29
C CYS A 411 13.26 -17.30 -17.45
N CYS A 412 13.14 -17.32 -16.13
CA CYS A 412 14.27 -17.19 -15.21
C CYS A 412 15.23 -18.39 -15.32
N ILE A 413 14.71 -19.62 -15.38
CA ILE A 413 15.51 -20.84 -15.60
C ILE A 413 16.29 -20.75 -16.92
N PHE A 414 15.63 -20.41 -18.03
CA PHE A 414 16.28 -20.32 -19.33
C PHE A 414 17.36 -19.23 -19.36
N LYS A 415 17.11 -18.09 -18.72
CA LYS A 415 18.11 -17.02 -18.60
C LYS A 415 19.30 -17.45 -17.73
N ALA A 416 19.07 -18.17 -16.63
CA ALA A 416 20.14 -18.69 -15.78
C ALA A 416 21.02 -19.70 -16.53
N LEU A 417 20.41 -20.66 -17.24
CA LEU A 417 21.13 -21.59 -18.11
C LEU A 417 21.92 -20.87 -19.22
N GLY A 418 21.36 -19.80 -19.79
CA GLY A 418 22.04 -18.98 -20.79
C GLY A 418 23.35 -18.38 -20.27
N ARG A 419 23.35 -17.89 -19.02
CA ARG A 419 24.56 -17.37 -18.35
C ARG A 419 25.62 -18.45 -18.16
N GLU A 420 25.21 -19.69 -17.84
CA GLU A 420 26.14 -20.82 -17.71
C GLU A 420 26.82 -21.18 -19.04
N PHE A 421 26.07 -21.16 -20.16
CA PHE A 421 26.66 -21.35 -21.49
C PHE A 421 27.64 -20.23 -21.85
N GLU A 422 27.31 -18.98 -21.51
CA GLU A 422 28.17 -17.81 -21.76
C GLU A 422 29.43 -17.81 -20.89
N ALA A 423 29.36 -18.32 -19.67
CA ALA A 423 30.48 -18.46 -18.75
C ALA A 423 31.55 -19.48 -19.25
N ARG A 424 31.31 -20.17 -20.38
CA ARG A 424 32.23 -21.10 -21.04
C ARG A 424 32.68 -22.27 -20.16
N ASN A 425 31.80 -22.77 -19.29
CA ASN A 425 32.01 -24.00 -18.54
C ASN A 425 31.91 -25.24 -19.46
N PHE A 426 32.90 -25.42 -20.34
CA PHE A 426 32.90 -26.43 -21.41
C PHE A 426 32.66 -27.86 -20.91
N GLN A 427 33.01 -28.16 -19.66
CA GLN A 427 32.93 -29.50 -19.08
C GLN A 427 31.49 -29.98 -18.83
N ARG A 428 30.50 -29.07 -18.71
CA ARG A 428 29.09 -29.43 -18.40
C ARG A 428 28.09 -29.05 -19.49
N ASN A 429 28.56 -28.64 -20.67
CA ASN A 429 27.68 -28.20 -21.76
C ASN A 429 26.61 -29.23 -22.15
N GLN A 430 26.96 -30.53 -22.14
CA GLN A 430 26.00 -31.60 -22.45
C GLN A 430 24.90 -31.73 -21.39
N GLU A 431 25.27 -31.62 -20.11
CA GLU A 431 24.34 -31.66 -18.98
C GLU A 431 23.37 -30.47 -19.04
N TYR A 432 23.89 -29.24 -19.16
CA TYR A 432 23.08 -28.04 -19.25
C TYR A 432 22.17 -28.03 -20.48
N HIS A 433 22.64 -28.54 -21.62
CA HIS A 433 21.83 -28.67 -22.81
C HIS A 433 20.69 -29.70 -22.63
N SER A 434 20.97 -30.87 -22.05
CA SER A 434 19.91 -31.84 -21.71
C SER A 434 18.85 -31.22 -20.81
N MET A 435 19.28 -30.50 -19.77
CA MET A 435 18.38 -29.84 -18.83
C MET A 435 17.57 -28.71 -19.44
N LEU A 436 18.13 -27.96 -20.40
CA LEU A 436 17.39 -26.96 -21.17
C LEU A 436 16.23 -27.61 -21.92
N ILE A 437 16.51 -28.71 -22.64
CA ILE A 437 15.50 -29.45 -23.42
C ILE A 437 14.47 -30.12 -22.51
N GLU A 438 14.90 -30.72 -21.40
CA GLU A 438 14.01 -31.31 -20.40
C GLU A 438 13.12 -30.26 -19.76
N SER A 439 13.63 -29.08 -19.42
CA SER A 439 12.84 -27.98 -18.84
C SER A 439 11.80 -27.46 -19.84
N TYR A 440 12.14 -27.38 -21.12
CA TYR A 440 11.19 -27.02 -22.18
C TYR A 440 10.08 -28.07 -22.33
N LYS A 441 10.44 -29.35 -22.41
CA LYS A 441 9.46 -30.46 -22.48
C LYS A 441 8.60 -30.53 -21.24
N PHE A 442 9.19 -30.27 -20.07
CA PHE A 442 8.46 -30.20 -18.81
C PHE A 442 7.42 -29.08 -18.89
N TYR A 443 7.78 -27.88 -19.34
CA TYR A 443 6.81 -26.81 -19.58
C TYR A 443 5.67 -27.26 -20.51
N GLU A 444 5.99 -27.84 -21.68
CA GLU A 444 4.98 -28.31 -22.64
C GLU A 444 4.04 -29.37 -22.04
N SER A 445 4.54 -30.17 -21.09
CA SER A 445 3.75 -31.18 -20.39
C SER A 445 2.85 -30.61 -19.28
N LEU A 446 3.08 -29.37 -18.85
CA LEU A 446 2.21 -28.72 -17.87
C LEU A 446 0.92 -28.32 -18.57
N ASP A 447 -0.21 -28.82 -18.08
CA ASP A 447 -1.56 -28.43 -18.51
C ASP A 447 -1.89 -27.01 -17.99
N LEU A 448 -1.17 -26.03 -18.53
CA LEU A 448 -1.47 -24.62 -18.35
C LEU A 448 -2.58 -24.28 -19.35
N ASN A 449 -3.66 -23.63 -18.91
CA ASN A 449 -4.83 -23.29 -19.75
C ASN A 449 -4.47 -22.53 -21.05
N ASP A 450 -3.27 -21.98 -21.12
CA ASP A 450 -2.76 -21.19 -22.24
C ASP A 450 -1.52 -21.85 -22.85
N ALA A 451 -1.42 -21.77 -24.18
CA ALA A 451 -0.18 -22.10 -24.89
C ALA A 451 1.01 -21.30 -24.32
N MET A 452 2.23 -21.84 -24.42
CA MET A 452 3.44 -21.17 -23.95
C MET A 452 3.48 -19.71 -24.46
N PRO A 453 3.66 -18.70 -23.57
CA PRO A 453 3.77 -17.32 -24.02
C PRO A 453 4.99 -17.11 -24.92
N SER A 454 4.85 -16.25 -25.92
CA SER A 454 5.93 -15.93 -26.88
C SER A 454 7.20 -15.39 -26.21
N THR A 455 7.05 -14.71 -25.07
CA THR A 455 8.17 -14.24 -24.23
C THR A 455 8.96 -15.38 -23.59
N CYS A 456 8.27 -16.44 -23.18
CA CYS A 456 8.87 -17.64 -22.62
C CYS A 456 9.59 -18.45 -23.70
N PHE A 457 8.92 -18.68 -24.83
CA PHE A 457 9.52 -19.36 -25.97
C PHE A 457 10.73 -18.60 -26.51
N ARG A 458 10.66 -17.26 -26.60
CA ARG A 458 11.82 -16.42 -26.95
C ARG A 458 12.97 -16.60 -25.97
N SER A 459 12.70 -16.66 -24.66
CA SER A 459 13.74 -16.86 -23.64
C SER A 459 14.40 -18.23 -23.78
N PHE A 460 13.61 -19.28 -24.04
CA PHE A 460 14.10 -20.61 -24.37
C PHE A 460 15.00 -20.59 -25.62
N MET A 461 14.52 -20.03 -26.74
CA MET A 461 15.26 -20.01 -28.01
C MET A 461 16.55 -19.20 -27.91
N ASN A 462 16.54 -18.07 -27.18
CA ASN A 462 17.75 -17.32 -26.89
C ASN A 462 18.78 -18.18 -26.14
N CYS A 463 18.36 -18.95 -25.14
CA CYS A 463 19.23 -19.86 -24.41
C CYS A 463 19.71 -21.04 -25.29
N TYR A 464 18.82 -21.61 -26.10
CA TYR A 464 19.12 -22.70 -27.01
C TYR A 464 20.28 -22.37 -27.94
N PHE A 465 20.24 -21.22 -28.60
CA PHE A 465 21.30 -20.78 -29.50
C PHE A 465 22.60 -20.34 -28.81
N LEU A 466 22.61 -20.24 -27.47
CA LEU A 466 23.85 -20.09 -26.70
C LEU A 466 24.54 -21.44 -26.45
N SER A 467 23.80 -22.56 -26.53
CA SER A 467 24.39 -23.89 -26.40
C SER A 467 25.26 -24.23 -27.62
N PRO A 468 26.49 -24.73 -27.42
CA PRO A 468 27.32 -25.21 -28.53
C PRO A 468 26.81 -26.52 -29.16
N LEU A 469 25.80 -27.16 -28.55
CA LEU A 469 25.17 -28.39 -29.04
C LEU A 469 23.88 -28.13 -29.84
N ALA A 470 23.49 -26.87 -29.98
CA ALA A 470 22.32 -26.51 -30.79
C ALA A 470 22.50 -26.95 -32.24
N ASN A 471 21.47 -27.57 -32.80
CA ASN A 471 21.48 -28.11 -34.15
C ASN A 471 20.15 -27.87 -34.88
N MET A 472 20.18 -27.97 -36.20
CA MET A 472 19.05 -27.61 -37.05
C MET A 472 17.88 -28.59 -36.97
N ASP A 473 18.16 -29.88 -36.81
CA ASP A 473 17.11 -30.90 -36.78
C ASP A 473 16.21 -30.74 -35.55
N GLU A 474 16.83 -30.53 -34.38
CA GLU A 474 16.10 -30.28 -33.15
C GLU A 474 15.38 -28.94 -33.18
N MET A 475 16.01 -27.88 -33.71
CA MET A 475 15.38 -26.57 -33.88
C MET A 475 14.13 -26.64 -34.77
N THR A 476 14.21 -27.38 -35.88
CA THR A 476 13.09 -27.58 -36.80
C THR A 476 11.95 -28.31 -36.09
N ARG A 477 12.27 -29.34 -35.30
CA ARG A 477 11.27 -30.08 -34.50
C ARG A 477 10.58 -29.18 -33.47
N LEU A 478 11.35 -28.41 -32.70
CA LEU A 478 10.83 -27.50 -31.66
C LEU A 478 9.98 -26.39 -32.28
N SER A 479 10.45 -25.79 -33.38
CA SER A 479 9.73 -24.70 -34.06
C SER A 479 8.47 -25.17 -34.77
N LYS A 480 8.44 -26.43 -35.23
CA LYS A 480 7.23 -27.06 -35.76
C LYS A 480 6.17 -27.22 -34.67
N SER A 481 6.56 -27.66 -33.47
CA SER A 481 5.66 -27.72 -32.29
C SER A 481 5.02 -26.36 -32.02
N TRP A 482 5.84 -25.31 -31.94
CA TRP A 482 5.39 -23.93 -31.74
C TRP A 482 4.40 -23.43 -32.80
N ARG A 483 4.68 -23.68 -34.08
CA ARG A 483 3.79 -23.29 -35.20
C ARG A 483 2.48 -24.05 -35.18
N THR A 484 2.49 -25.34 -34.84
CA THR A 484 1.25 -26.13 -34.76
C THR A 484 0.29 -25.62 -33.69
N SER A 485 0.77 -24.88 -32.69
CA SER A 485 -0.04 -24.17 -31.71
C SER A 485 -0.59 -22.82 -32.21
N GLY A 486 -0.43 -22.49 -33.49
CA GLY A 486 -0.96 -21.25 -34.10
C GLY A 486 -0.17 -19.98 -33.77
N GLN A 487 1.03 -20.12 -33.22
CA GLN A 487 1.84 -19.00 -32.74
C GLN A 487 2.71 -18.39 -33.85
N LYS A 488 2.96 -17.07 -33.78
CA LYS A 488 3.76 -16.32 -34.76
C LYS A 488 5.27 -16.57 -34.59
N PRO A 489 6.10 -16.34 -35.63
CA PRO A 489 7.55 -16.32 -35.50
C PRO A 489 8.00 -15.34 -34.40
N ILE A 490 8.98 -15.74 -33.59
CA ILE A 490 9.51 -14.90 -32.51
C ILE A 490 10.62 -13.98 -33.04
N THR A 491 10.95 -12.92 -32.29
CA THR A 491 12.12 -12.08 -32.58
C THR A 491 13.27 -12.43 -31.66
N ILE A 492 14.48 -12.67 -32.17
CA ILE A 492 15.69 -12.86 -31.35
C ILE A 492 16.67 -11.69 -31.53
N ASN A 493 17.64 -11.61 -30.63
CA ASN A 493 18.67 -10.56 -30.65
C ASN A 493 19.69 -10.85 -31.77
N GLN A 494 20.27 -9.80 -32.35
CA GLN A 494 21.27 -9.90 -33.43
C GLN A 494 22.47 -10.79 -33.07
N ASP A 495 22.95 -10.73 -31.83
CA ASP A 495 24.09 -11.54 -31.37
C ASP A 495 23.73 -13.04 -31.36
N VAL A 496 22.52 -13.35 -30.90
CA VAL A 496 21.99 -14.73 -30.87
C VAL A 496 21.77 -15.24 -32.30
N TYR A 497 21.24 -14.41 -33.19
CA TYR A 497 21.07 -14.74 -34.61
C TYR A 497 22.41 -15.01 -35.30
N THR A 498 23.41 -14.16 -35.05
CA THR A 498 24.76 -14.32 -35.63
C THR A 498 25.44 -15.59 -35.12
N ARG A 499 25.26 -15.91 -33.83
CA ARG A 499 25.76 -17.17 -33.26
C ARG A 499 25.06 -18.39 -33.83
N ALA A 500 23.74 -18.33 -34.01
CA ALA A 500 22.97 -19.38 -34.68
C ALA A 500 23.53 -19.68 -36.09
N LEU A 501 23.83 -18.64 -36.88
CA LEU A 501 24.49 -18.81 -38.18
C LEU A 501 25.89 -19.46 -38.06
N SER A 502 26.67 -19.07 -37.05
CA SER A 502 28.02 -19.62 -36.82
C SER A 502 28.02 -21.10 -36.43
N LEU A 503 26.90 -21.61 -35.90
CA LEU A 503 26.68 -23.03 -35.58
C LEU A 503 26.24 -23.85 -36.81
N GLY A 504 26.23 -23.24 -38.00
CA GLY A 504 25.91 -23.92 -39.26
C GLY A 504 24.43 -23.88 -39.66
N LEU A 505 23.61 -23.07 -38.98
CA LEU A 505 22.19 -22.91 -39.31
C LEU A 505 22.03 -21.92 -40.48
N HIS A 506 21.25 -22.24 -41.52
CA HIS A 506 21.11 -21.37 -42.70
C HIS A 506 20.14 -20.20 -42.46
N SER A 507 20.47 -19.02 -42.99
CA SER A 507 19.68 -17.79 -42.79
C SER A 507 18.25 -17.89 -43.32
N SER A 508 18.05 -18.54 -44.48
CA SER A 508 16.72 -18.76 -45.07
C SER A 508 15.82 -19.62 -44.18
N GLU A 509 16.40 -20.65 -43.55
CA GLU A 509 15.69 -21.55 -42.65
C GLU A 509 15.43 -20.87 -41.29
N LEU A 510 16.38 -20.10 -40.78
CA LEU A 510 16.19 -19.32 -39.55
C LEU A 510 15.10 -18.25 -39.68
N GLN A 511 15.01 -17.59 -40.83
CA GLN A 511 14.00 -16.55 -41.11
C GLN A 511 12.56 -17.07 -41.10
N GLU A 512 12.37 -18.36 -41.34
CA GLU A 512 11.07 -19.01 -41.18
C GLU A 512 10.59 -18.96 -39.72
N PHE A 513 11.49 -19.17 -38.77
CA PHE A 513 11.13 -19.39 -37.37
C PHE A 513 11.36 -18.15 -36.50
N VAL A 514 12.30 -17.30 -36.92
CA VAL A 514 12.78 -16.19 -36.12
C VAL A 514 13.04 -14.95 -36.97
N SER A 515 12.51 -13.82 -36.53
CA SER A 515 12.85 -12.49 -37.03
C SER A 515 14.04 -11.92 -36.24
N CYS A 516 14.96 -11.24 -36.91
CA CYS A 516 16.03 -10.50 -36.24
C CYS A 516 15.62 -9.03 -36.10
N LYS A 517 15.89 -8.41 -34.95
CA LYS A 517 15.66 -6.97 -34.71
C LYS A 517 16.95 -6.20 -34.68
#